data_AF-A0A0C2XLL1-F1
#
_entry.id   AF-A0A0C2XLL1-F1
#
_cell.length_a   1.000
_cell.length_b   1.000
_cell.length_c   1.000
_cell.angle_alpha   90.00
_cell.angle_beta   90.00
_cell.angle_gamma   90.00
#
_symmetry.space_group_name_H-M   'P 1'
#
loop_
_entity.id
_entity.type
_entity.pdbx_description
1 polymer ?
#
loop_
_entity_poly.entity_id
_entity_poly.type
_entity_poly.pdbx_seq_one_letter_code
_entity_poly.pdbx_strand_id
1 'polypeptide(L)'
;MPIRSLPKVHYLLVRTHKLTIFLTLSPKTTIAQVKEEALSALLSDVNTEHAEMDGTPKVSTADDFELCRVKRGKERERHASLEPMHEILDKRRSLLDYGFTSWETLFFQFKSEDGELQPVTAILPSVDDEDVEVQPLSADAMSEDVEVQSASTDTMLKDAPPAYSTKKGKRKASPDEYEQTTKRAHQPSVEI
;
A
#
# COMPACT_ATOMS: atom_id res chain seq x y z
N MET A 1 26.90 19.85 3.13
CA MET A 1 26.05 18.73 3.60
C MET A 1 26.32 17.52 2.72
N PRO A 2 26.36 16.29 3.26
CA PRO A 2 26.56 15.09 2.46
C PRO A 2 25.42 14.92 1.44
N ILE A 3 25.78 14.59 0.19
CA ILE A 3 24.83 14.32 -0.89
C ILE A 3 24.03 13.07 -0.50
N ARG A 4 22.70 13.17 -0.48
CA ARG A 4 21.83 12.01 -0.22
C ARG A 4 21.87 11.09 -1.44
N SER A 5 22.30 9.84 -1.26
CA SER A 5 22.20 8.82 -2.30
C SER A 5 20.73 8.54 -2.60
N LEU A 6 20.39 8.39 -3.87
CA LEU A 6 19.04 8.00 -4.28
C LEU A 6 18.66 6.62 -3.72
N PRO A 7 17.38 6.40 -3.34
CA PRO A 7 16.91 5.09 -2.92
C PRO A 7 17.15 4.06 -4.03
N LYS A 8 17.63 2.87 -3.65
CA LYS A 8 17.82 1.74 -4.57
C LYS A 8 16.50 1.03 -4.88
N VAL A 9 15.51 1.21 -4.02
CA VAL A 9 14.22 0.53 -4.04
C VAL A 9 13.14 1.56 -3.70
N HIS A 10 12.01 1.48 -4.40
CA HIS A 10 10.82 2.27 -4.13
C HIS A 10 9.73 1.36 -3.57
N TYR A 11 9.06 1.83 -2.52
CA TYR A 11 7.87 1.21 -1.96
C TYR A 11 6.66 2.02 -2.41
N LEU A 12 5.75 1.38 -3.14
CA LEU A 12 4.53 1.99 -3.64
C LEU A 12 3.32 1.37 -2.94
N LEU A 13 2.39 2.24 -2.53
CA LEU A 13 1.08 1.87 -2.04
C LEU A 13 0.07 2.20 -3.14
N VAL A 14 -0.47 1.20 -3.83
CA VAL A 14 -1.51 1.41 -4.85
C VAL A 14 -2.87 1.15 -4.22
N ARG A 15 -3.72 2.17 -4.18
CA ARG A 15 -4.99 2.14 -3.44
C ARG A 15 -6.21 2.22 -4.35
N THR A 16 -7.24 1.47 -3.99
CA THR A 16 -8.57 1.48 -4.59
C THR A 16 -9.58 1.03 -3.56
N HIS A 17 -10.75 1.66 -3.48
CA HIS A 17 -11.84 1.28 -2.57
C HIS A 17 -11.28 0.97 -1.16
N LYS A 18 -11.39 -0.26 -0.67
CA LYS A 18 -10.75 -0.72 0.59
C LYS A 18 -9.43 -1.47 0.41
N LEU A 19 -9.04 -1.75 -0.83
CA LEU A 19 -7.83 -2.49 -1.17
C LEU A 19 -6.60 -1.56 -1.18
N THR A 20 -5.52 -2.04 -0.58
CA THR A 20 -4.19 -1.44 -0.69
C THR A 20 -3.19 -2.50 -1.11
N ILE A 21 -2.58 -2.33 -2.28
CA ILE A 21 -1.53 -3.20 -2.80
C ILE A 21 -0.18 -2.58 -2.49
N PHE A 22 0.71 -3.38 -1.90
CA PHE A 22 2.08 -2.95 -1.59
C PHE A 22 3.06 -3.53 -2.61
N LEU A 23 3.73 -2.64 -3.37
CA LEU A 23 4.69 -3.02 -4.40
C LEU A 23 6.09 -2.56 -4.02
N THR A 24 7.08 -3.43 -4.24
CA THR A 24 8.50 -3.13 -4.02
C THR A 24 9.22 -3.19 -5.36
N LEU A 25 9.60 -2.05 -5.91
CA LEU A 25 10.06 -1.93 -7.30
C LEU A 25 11.38 -1.15 -7.40
N SER A 26 12.08 -1.33 -8.54
CA SER A 26 13.28 -0.57 -8.86
C SER A 26 12.91 0.86 -9.33
N PRO A 27 13.72 1.89 -9.05
CA PRO A 27 13.49 3.24 -9.56
C PRO A 27 13.36 3.33 -11.09
N LYS A 28 13.95 2.37 -11.81
CA LYS A 28 13.95 2.30 -13.28
C LYS A 28 12.69 1.65 -13.86
N THR A 29 11.85 1.04 -13.01
CA THR A 29 10.61 0.39 -13.43
C THR A 29 9.67 1.42 -14.05
N THR A 30 9.04 1.08 -15.16
CA THR A 30 8.09 1.96 -15.86
C THR A 30 6.70 1.87 -15.24
N ILE A 31 5.87 2.89 -15.45
CA ILE A 31 4.47 2.84 -15.01
C ILE A 31 3.71 1.69 -15.69
N ALA A 32 4.02 1.35 -16.94
CA ALA A 32 3.45 0.16 -17.59
C ALA A 32 3.71 -1.14 -16.78
N GLN A 33 4.94 -1.36 -16.34
CA GLN A 33 5.29 -2.50 -15.50
C GLN A 33 4.59 -2.46 -14.14
N VAL A 34 4.46 -1.27 -13.55
CA VAL A 34 3.71 -1.10 -12.29
C VAL A 34 2.24 -1.50 -12.48
N LYS A 35 1.64 -1.19 -13.63
CA LYS A 35 0.27 -1.61 -13.95
C LYS A 35 0.14 -3.12 -14.10
N GLU A 36 1.12 -3.78 -14.71
CA GLU A 36 1.12 -5.25 -14.86
C GLU A 36 1.19 -5.94 -13.48
N GLU A 37 2.09 -5.51 -12.61
CA GLU A 37 2.20 -6.01 -11.23
C GLU A 37 0.92 -5.75 -10.42
N ALA A 38 0.37 -4.54 -10.56
CA ALA A 38 -0.89 -4.17 -9.91
C ALA A 38 -2.08 -5.01 -10.43
N LEU A 39 -2.14 -5.27 -11.73
CA LEU A 39 -3.16 -6.13 -12.33
C LEU A 39 -3.03 -7.58 -11.84
N SER A 40 -1.81 -8.11 -11.74
CA SER A 40 -1.61 -9.45 -11.20
C SER A 40 -2.13 -9.56 -9.76
N ALA A 41 -1.99 -8.51 -8.95
CA ALA A 41 -2.56 -8.47 -7.61
C ALA A 41 -4.09 -8.37 -7.62
N LEU A 42 -4.68 -7.59 -8.54
CA LEU A 42 -6.13 -7.48 -8.70
C LEU A 42 -6.78 -8.78 -9.18
N LEU A 43 -6.08 -9.57 -9.99
CA LEU A 43 -6.54 -10.86 -10.49
C LEU A 43 -6.25 -12.03 -9.52
N SER A 44 -5.60 -11.77 -8.39
CA SER A 44 -5.32 -12.81 -7.41
C SER A 44 -6.60 -13.34 -6.75
N ASP A 45 -6.63 -14.63 -6.45
CA ASP A 45 -7.79 -15.30 -5.84
C ASP A 45 -8.29 -14.56 -4.58
N VAL A 46 -7.34 -14.09 -3.76
CA VAL A 46 -7.61 -13.32 -2.52
C VAL A 46 -8.42 -12.06 -2.80
N ASN A 47 -8.16 -11.36 -3.91
CA ASN A 47 -8.94 -10.18 -4.26
C ASN A 47 -10.28 -10.56 -4.90
N THR A 48 -10.34 -11.63 -5.70
CA THR A 48 -11.58 -12.01 -6.42
C THR A 48 -12.73 -12.37 -5.48
N GLU A 49 -12.46 -13.01 -4.34
CA GLU A 49 -13.49 -13.34 -3.34
C GLU A 49 -14.07 -12.09 -2.65
N HIS A 50 -13.27 -11.03 -2.50
CA HIS A 50 -13.65 -9.81 -1.79
C HIS A 50 -14.08 -8.65 -2.72
N ALA A 51 -13.72 -8.71 -4.00
CA ALA A 51 -13.97 -7.64 -4.95
C ALA A 51 -15.45 -7.24 -5.05
N GLU A 52 -16.35 -8.22 -5.03
CA GLU A 52 -17.81 -7.97 -5.08
C GLU A 52 -18.33 -7.33 -3.79
N MET A 53 -17.77 -7.68 -2.64
CA MET A 53 -18.16 -7.11 -1.35
C MET A 53 -17.66 -5.67 -1.17
N ASP A 54 -16.48 -5.38 -1.70
CA ASP A 54 -15.84 -4.06 -1.59
C ASP A 54 -16.20 -3.10 -2.74
N GLY A 55 -16.98 -3.57 -3.71
CA GLY A 55 -17.41 -2.78 -4.86
C GLY A 55 -16.27 -2.44 -5.83
N THR A 56 -15.17 -3.21 -5.80
CA THR A 56 -14.04 -2.96 -6.71
C THR A 56 -14.42 -3.43 -8.12
N PRO A 57 -14.29 -2.58 -9.16
CA PRO A 57 -14.60 -2.97 -10.53
C PRO A 57 -13.78 -4.17 -10.99
N LYS A 58 -14.42 -5.09 -11.74
CA LYS A 58 -13.74 -6.23 -12.36
C LYS A 58 -12.86 -5.74 -13.50
N VAL A 59 -11.57 -6.04 -13.44
CA VAL A 59 -10.60 -5.73 -14.50
C VAL A 59 -10.13 -7.03 -15.13
N SER A 60 -9.86 -6.99 -16.44
CA SER A 60 -9.28 -8.10 -17.20
C SER A 60 -7.90 -7.74 -17.75
N THR A 61 -7.71 -6.47 -18.12
CA THR A 61 -6.50 -5.98 -18.78
C THR A 61 -5.92 -4.75 -18.10
N ALA A 62 -4.64 -4.49 -18.36
CA ALA A 62 -3.96 -3.32 -17.82
C ALA A 62 -4.48 -2.01 -18.44
N ASP A 63 -5.30 -2.07 -19.48
CA ASP A 63 -5.91 -0.90 -20.11
C ASP A 63 -7.25 -0.51 -19.49
N ASP A 64 -7.84 -1.37 -18.65
CA ASP A 64 -9.13 -1.14 -17.97
C ASP A 64 -9.05 -0.13 -16.83
N PHE A 65 -7.84 0.33 -16.49
CA PHE A 65 -7.62 1.35 -15.47
C PHE A 65 -6.41 2.21 -15.81
N GLU A 66 -6.26 3.36 -15.16
CA GLU A 66 -5.04 4.15 -15.17
C GLU A 66 -4.55 4.39 -13.73
N LEU A 67 -3.25 4.61 -13.57
CA LEU A 67 -2.65 4.95 -12.28
C LEU A 67 -2.55 6.45 -12.15
N CYS A 68 -3.00 6.96 -11.01
CA CYS A 68 -3.03 8.38 -10.73
C CYS A 68 -2.26 8.71 -9.45
N ARG A 69 -1.73 9.93 -9.41
CA ARG A 69 -1.13 10.52 -8.20
C ARG A 69 -1.97 11.72 -7.77
N VAL A 70 -2.12 11.92 -6.47
CA VAL A 70 -2.68 13.18 -5.95
C VAL A 70 -1.69 14.31 -6.20
N LYS A 71 -2.10 15.32 -6.95
CA LYS A 71 -1.28 16.50 -7.23
C LYS A 71 -1.17 17.34 -5.96
N ARG A 72 0.00 17.31 -5.32
CA ARG A 72 0.29 18.17 -4.16
C ARG A 72 0.61 19.59 -4.64
N GLY A 73 -0.43 20.35 -4.99
CA GLY A 73 -0.32 21.75 -5.34
C GLY A 73 -0.28 22.65 -4.09
N LYS A 74 0.58 23.67 -4.12
CA LYS A 74 0.63 24.78 -3.14
C LYS A 74 -0.65 25.65 -3.17
N GLU A 75 -1.54 25.40 -4.12
CA GLU A 75 -2.77 26.15 -4.41
C GLU A 75 -4.02 25.58 -3.71
N ARG A 76 -3.88 24.49 -2.94
CA ARG A 76 -4.99 23.94 -2.15
C ARG A 76 -5.54 24.94 -1.11
N GLU A 77 -4.77 25.96 -0.76
CA GLU A 77 -5.20 27.03 0.16
C GLU A 77 -6.16 28.06 -0.47
N ARG A 78 -6.33 28.11 -1.81
CA ARG A 78 -7.13 29.18 -2.46
C ARG A 78 -8.47 28.75 -3.02
N HIS A 79 -8.68 27.48 -3.34
CA HIS A 79 -9.94 27.02 -3.89
C HIS A 79 -10.47 25.84 -3.09
N ALA A 80 -11.60 26.05 -2.43
CA ALA A 80 -12.38 25.10 -1.64
C ALA A 80 -13.06 24.01 -2.49
N SER A 81 -12.41 23.51 -3.55
CA SER A 81 -12.82 22.23 -4.14
C SER A 81 -12.36 21.14 -3.18
N LEU A 82 -13.34 20.49 -2.54
CA LEU A 82 -13.14 19.41 -1.56
C LEU A 82 -12.48 18.16 -2.18
N GLU A 83 -12.49 18.03 -3.52
CA GLU A 83 -11.94 16.87 -4.20
C GLU A 83 -10.44 17.02 -4.52
N PRO A 84 -9.61 16.03 -4.14
CA PRO A 84 -8.21 16.02 -4.52
C PRO A 84 -8.06 15.91 -6.05
N MET A 85 -7.29 16.82 -6.64
CA MET A 85 -6.95 16.76 -8.05
C MET A 85 -5.99 15.59 -8.29
N HIS A 86 -6.41 14.63 -9.10
CA HIS A 86 -5.62 13.47 -9.51
C HIS A 86 -4.95 13.73 -10.86
N GLU A 87 -3.68 13.36 -10.97
CA GLU A 87 -2.88 13.42 -12.20
C GLU A 87 -2.63 11.99 -12.70
N ILE A 88 -3.06 11.70 -13.93
CA ILE A 88 -2.84 10.41 -14.59
C ILE A 88 -1.38 10.29 -15.00
N LEU A 89 -0.77 9.14 -14.71
CA LEU A 89 0.63 8.87 -15.03
C LEU A 89 0.78 8.27 -16.43
N ASP A 90 1.68 8.86 -17.23
CA ASP A 90 2.16 8.29 -18.49
C ASP A 90 2.89 6.95 -18.27
N LYS A 91 2.41 5.92 -18.99
CA LYS A 91 2.89 4.53 -18.99
C LYS A 91 4.38 4.40 -19.34
N ARG A 92 4.91 5.33 -20.16
CA ARG A 92 6.28 5.26 -20.71
C ARG A 92 7.34 5.75 -19.73
N ARG A 93 6.96 6.57 -18.75
CA ARG A 93 7.89 7.16 -17.78
C ARG A 93 8.23 6.18 -16.66
N SER A 94 9.43 6.30 -16.11
CA SER A 94 9.87 5.51 -14.95
C SER A 94 9.49 6.17 -13.63
N LEU A 95 9.52 5.41 -12.54
CA LEU A 95 9.29 5.94 -11.18
C LEU A 95 10.26 7.08 -10.83
N LEU A 96 11.51 6.97 -11.31
CA LEU A 96 12.53 8.00 -11.15
C LEU A 96 12.18 9.31 -11.88
N ASP A 97 11.59 9.23 -13.09
CA ASP A 97 11.22 10.41 -13.88
C ASP A 97 10.12 11.25 -13.21
N TYR A 98 9.23 10.61 -12.44
CA TYR A 98 8.22 11.29 -11.63
C TYR A 98 8.77 11.89 -10.33
N GLY A 99 10.03 11.64 -10.00
CA GLY A 99 10.65 12.09 -8.75
C GLY A 99 9.97 11.50 -7.51
N PHE A 100 9.47 10.26 -7.61
CA PHE A 100 8.85 9.59 -6.49
C PHE A 100 9.82 9.40 -5.33
N THR A 101 9.36 9.69 -4.11
CA THR A 101 10.09 9.35 -2.90
C THR A 101 10.00 7.85 -2.62
N SER A 102 10.74 7.36 -1.63
CA SER A 102 10.78 5.93 -1.31
C SER A 102 9.42 5.35 -0.88
N TRP A 103 8.44 6.18 -0.52
CA TRP A 103 7.11 5.79 -0.04
C TRP A 103 6.05 6.67 -0.69
N GLU A 104 5.57 6.28 -1.85
CA GLU A 104 4.52 7.02 -2.56
C GLU A 104 3.21 6.23 -2.60
N THR A 105 2.10 6.99 -2.57
CA THR A 105 0.75 6.44 -2.72
C THR A 105 0.23 6.78 -4.09
N LEU A 106 -0.16 5.76 -4.84
CA LEU A 106 -0.84 5.84 -6.12
C LEU A 106 -2.27 5.36 -5.96
N PHE A 107 -3.13 5.77 -6.90
CA PHE A 107 -4.55 5.43 -6.88
C PHE A 107 -4.96 4.83 -8.22
N PHE A 108 -5.90 3.89 -8.20
CA PHE A 108 -6.54 3.39 -9.41
C PHE A 108 -7.63 4.35 -9.87
N GLN A 109 -7.68 4.57 -11.18
CA GLN A 109 -8.79 5.20 -11.86
C GLN A 109 -9.32 4.21 -12.91
N PHE A 110 -10.43 3.53 -12.62
CA PHE A 110 -11.00 2.52 -13.51
C PHE A 110 -11.70 3.17 -14.70
N LYS A 111 -11.77 2.43 -15.80
CA LYS A 111 -12.59 2.77 -16.95
C LYS A 111 -13.93 2.05 -16.86
N SER A 112 -14.98 2.73 -17.30
CA SER A 112 -16.27 2.13 -17.57
C SER A 112 -16.20 1.22 -18.80
N GLU A 113 -17.25 0.45 -19.05
CA GLU A 113 -17.41 -0.36 -20.28
C GLU A 113 -17.35 0.51 -21.55
N ASP A 114 -17.78 1.77 -21.46
CA ASP A 114 -17.72 2.76 -22.53
C ASP A 114 -16.31 3.37 -22.74
N GLY A 115 -15.34 3.00 -21.89
CA GLY A 115 -13.98 3.52 -21.90
C GLY A 115 -13.79 4.86 -21.18
N GLU A 116 -14.83 5.41 -20.57
CA GLU A 116 -14.76 6.65 -19.78
C GLU A 116 -14.09 6.42 -18.43
N LEU A 117 -13.25 7.35 -17.99
CA LEU A 117 -12.57 7.27 -16.70
C LEU A 117 -13.53 7.63 -15.56
N GLN A 118 -13.71 6.69 -14.64
CA GLN A 118 -14.49 6.90 -13.43
C GLN A 118 -13.73 7.75 -12.40
N PRO A 119 -14.42 8.39 -11.45
CA PRO A 119 -13.77 9.04 -10.32
C PRO A 119 -12.90 8.08 -9.51
N VAL A 120 -11.82 8.59 -8.91
CA VAL A 120 -10.95 7.80 -8.03
C VAL A 120 -11.66 7.56 -6.70
N THR A 121 -11.97 6.30 -6.41
CA THR A 121 -12.55 5.88 -5.13
C THR A 121 -11.48 5.20 -4.29
N ALA A 122 -11.16 5.76 -3.13
CA ALA A 122 -10.27 5.14 -2.15
C ALA A 122 -10.65 5.55 -0.73
N ILE A 123 -10.80 4.56 0.15
CA ILE A 123 -11.04 4.75 1.58
C ILE A 123 -9.68 4.80 2.25
N LEU A 124 -9.35 5.94 2.87
CA LEU A 124 -8.21 6.02 3.75
C LEU A 124 -8.60 5.42 5.10
N PRO A 125 -7.79 4.52 5.67
CA PRO A 125 -8.00 4.08 7.04
C PRO A 125 -8.03 5.30 7.95
N SER A 126 -9.03 5.38 8.84
CA SER A 126 -9.03 6.38 9.89
C SER A 126 -7.77 6.19 10.72
N VAL A 127 -7.01 7.27 10.92
CA VAL A 127 -5.84 7.27 11.82
C VAL A 127 -6.26 7.68 13.24
N ASP A 128 -7.45 8.24 13.37
CA ASP A 128 -8.08 8.52 14.65
C ASP A 128 -8.65 7.23 15.22
N ASP A 129 -7.82 6.50 15.96
CA ASP A 129 -8.24 5.68 17.11
C ASP A 129 -8.67 6.63 18.24
N GLU A 130 -9.62 7.54 17.98
CA GLU A 130 -10.19 8.33 19.07
C GLU A 130 -10.83 7.35 20.05
N ASP A 131 -10.28 7.35 21.27
CA ASP A 131 -10.70 6.58 22.41
C ASP A 131 -12.22 6.38 22.38
N VAL A 132 -12.66 5.12 22.33
CA VAL A 132 -13.99 4.79 22.82
C VAL A 132 -13.96 5.18 24.30
N GLU A 133 -14.32 6.43 24.58
CA GLU A 133 -14.61 6.93 25.90
C GLU A 133 -15.78 6.07 26.36
N VAL A 134 -15.45 4.98 27.06
CA VAL A 134 -16.40 4.16 27.78
C VAL A 134 -17.04 5.13 28.74
N GLN A 135 -18.18 5.71 28.35
CA GLN A 135 -18.97 6.54 29.25
C GLN A 135 -19.11 5.70 30.52
N PRO A 136 -18.62 6.17 31.69
CA PRO A 136 -18.89 5.47 32.92
C PRO A 136 -20.41 5.46 33.04
N LEU A 137 -21.01 4.27 32.92
CA LEU A 137 -22.40 4.03 33.24
C LEU A 137 -22.66 4.67 34.59
N SER A 138 -23.32 5.83 34.58
CA SER A 138 -23.71 6.53 35.78
C SER A 138 -24.59 5.56 36.56
N ALA A 139 -24.09 5.14 37.72
CA ALA A 139 -24.67 4.14 38.60
C ALA A 139 -25.91 4.68 39.33
N ASP A 140 -26.92 5.14 38.58
CA ASP A 140 -28.19 5.56 39.17
C ASP A 140 -29.36 5.43 38.18
N ALA A 141 -29.90 4.21 38.07
CA ALA A 141 -31.29 3.94 37.74
C ALA A 141 -31.64 2.47 38.06
N MET A 142 -31.81 2.23 39.37
CA MET A 142 -32.83 1.41 40.02
C MET A 142 -33.54 0.27 39.24
N SER A 143 -33.37 -0.93 39.81
CA SER A 143 -34.37 -1.97 40.07
C SER A 143 -35.38 -2.35 38.99
N GLU A 144 -35.23 -3.57 38.46
CA GLU A 144 -36.34 -4.53 38.44
C GLU A 144 -35.79 -5.96 38.46
N ASP A 145 -36.35 -6.75 39.38
CA ASP A 145 -36.02 -8.12 39.70
C ASP A 145 -36.11 -9.05 38.48
N VAL A 146 -35.01 -9.74 38.15
CA VAL A 146 -35.06 -10.93 37.29
C VAL A 146 -34.33 -12.08 37.98
N GLU A 147 -35.14 -13.11 38.20
CA GLU A 147 -34.93 -14.34 38.92
C GLU A 147 -33.73 -15.15 38.43
N VAL A 148 -32.93 -15.61 39.40
CA VAL A 148 -31.72 -16.41 39.22
C VAL A 148 -32.10 -17.86 38.89
N GLN A 149 -31.72 -18.34 37.70
CA GLN A 149 -31.51 -19.77 37.48
C GLN A 149 -30.03 -20.05 37.21
N SER A 150 -29.44 -20.72 38.19
CA SER A 150 -28.09 -21.26 38.21
C SER A 150 -27.98 -22.50 37.32
N ALA A 151 -27.03 -22.49 36.39
CA ALA A 151 -26.48 -23.70 35.82
C ALA A 151 -24.96 -23.54 35.63
N SER A 152 -24.26 -24.31 36.43
CA SER A 152 -22.81 -24.42 36.56
C SER A 152 -22.21 -25.15 35.35
N THR A 153 -21.12 -24.61 34.79
CA THR A 153 -20.01 -25.35 34.13
C THR A 153 -18.81 -24.39 34.23
N ASP A 154 -17.79 -24.58 35.07
CA ASP A 154 -16.84 -25.69 35.25
C ASP A 154 -16.15 -26.14 33.95
N THR A 155 -15.05 -25.47 33.61
CA THR A 155 -13.86 -26.00 32.91
C THR A 155 -12.78 -24.90 32.99
N MET A 156 -11.75 -25.05 33.82
CA MET A 156 -10.47 -25.68 33.49
C MET A 156 -9.89 -25.17 32.16
N LEU A 157 -8.63 -24.81 31.96
CA LEU A 157 -7.41 -24.71 32.75
C LEU A 157 -6.38 -24.32 31.66
N LYS A 158 -5.49 -23.37 31.96
CA LYS A 158 -4.11 -23.24 31.41
C LYS A 158 -3.88 -23.41 29.89
N ASP A 159 -3.39 -22.35 29.26
CA ASP A 159 -1.97 -22.32 28.87
C ASP A 159 -1.60 -20.94 28.31
N ALA A 160 -0.83 -20.19 29.09
CA ALA A 160 -0.21 -18.95 28.64
C ALA A 160 0.99 -19.32 27.74
N PRO A 161 1.10 -18.77 26.52
CA PRO A 161 2.27 -19.03 25.68
C PRO A 161 3.54 -18.43 26.33
N PRO A 162 4.69 -19.12 26.23
CA PRO A 162 5.94 -18.64 26.82
C PRO A 162 6.41 -17.36 26.11
N ALA A 163 6.80 -16.38 26.92
CA ALA A 163 7.41 -15.13 26.47
C ALA A 163 8.69 -15.41 25.68
N TYR A 164 8.68 -15.08 24.38
CA TYR A 164 9.89 -15.11 23.55
C TYR A 164 10.82 -13.96 23.94
N SER A 165 11.90 -14.29 24.65
CA SER A 165 13.03 -13.39 24.92
C SER A 165 13.80 -13.12 23.62
N THR A 166 13.70 -11.90 23.09
CA THR A 166 14.50 -11.44 21.96
C THR A 166 15.91 -11.08 22.43
N LYS A 167 16.84 -12.05 22.35
CA LYS A 167 18.27 -11.76 22.49
C LYS A 167 18.73 -10.88 21.32
N LYS A 168 18.98 -9.60 21.61
CA LYS A 168 19.72 -8.64 20.76
C LYS A 168 21.11 -9.21 20.43
N GLY A 169 21.23 -9.92 19.32
CA GLY A 169 22.50 -10.29 18.72
C GLY A 169 23.07 -9.13 17.91
N LYS A 170 24.03 -8.38 18.46
CA LYS A 170 24.95 -7.52 17.69
C LYS A 170 25.89 -8.42 16.90
N ARG A 171 25.53 -8.79 15.66
CA ARG A 171 26.52 -9.30 14.70
C ARG A 171 27.14 -8.10 13.99
N LYS A 172 28.40 -7.82 14.31
CA LYS A 172 29.27 -6.98 13.48
C LYS A 172 29.61 -7.80 12.23
N ALA A 173 29.17 -7.36 11.06
CA ALA A 173 29.70 -7.86 9.80
C ALA A 173 31.04 -7.17 9.54
N SER A 174 32.09 -7.96 9.36
CA SER A 174 33.39 -7.51 8.83
C SER A 174 33.24 -7.22 7.33
N PRO A 175 33.72 -6.06 6.83
CA PRO A 175 33.83 -5.81 5.40
C PRO A 175 35.22 -6.23 4.92
N ASP A 176 35.35 -7.43 4.37
CA ASP A 176 36.54 -7.80 3.62
C ASP A 176 36.15 -8.36 2.24
N GLU A 177 36.76 -7.73 1.24
CA GLU A 177 37.16 -8.24 -0.07
C GLU A 177 36.08 -8.74 -1.04
N TYR A 178 35.75 -7.91 -2.03
CA TYR A 178 35.56 -8.37 -3.42
C TYR A 178 35.80 -7.19 -4.39
N GLU A 179 37.04 -6.70 -4.45
CA GLU A 179 37.56 -6.12 -5.69
C GLU A 179 38.39 -7.20 -6.37
N GLN A 180 37.94 -7.69 -7.53
CA GLN A 180 38.79 -7.89 -8.70
C GLN A 180 38.04 -8.57 -9.86
N THR A 181 38.39 -8.10 -11.06
CA THR A 181 38.14 -8.68 -12.39
C THR A 181 36.70 -8.48 -12.91
N THR A 182 36.45 -7.88 -14.08
CA THR A 182 37.16 -7.99 -15.36
C THR A 182 36.91 -6.74 -16.22
N LYS A 183 38.01 -6.09 -16.64
CA LYS A 183 38.01 -5.27 -17.86
C LYS A 183 38.16 -6.23 -19.04
N ARG A 184 37.16 -6.35 -19.90
CA ARG A 184 37.36 -6.92 -21.24
C ARG A 184 36.81 -5.94 -22.27
N ALA A 185 37.72 -5.19 -22.85
CA ALA A 185 37.49 -4.36 -24.01
C ALA A 185 37.05 -5.26 -25.18
N HIS A 186 35.96 -4.87 -25.85
CA HIS A 186 35.53 -5.46 -27.11
C HIS A 186 35.69 -4.38 -28.18
N GLN A 187 36.72 -4.54 -29.03
CA GLN A 187 36.83 -3.82 -30.30
C GLN A 187 35.89 -4.49 -31.31
N PRO A 188 35.06 -3.74 -32.05
CA PRO A 188 34.51 -4.24 -33.30
C PRO A 188 35.49 -3.96 -34.44
N SER A 189 35.91 -5.04 -35.10
CA SER A 189 36.60 -5.04 -36.39
C SER A 189 35.70 -4.43 -37.46
N VAL A 190 36.27 -3.51 -38.24
CA VAL A 190 35.71 -3.01 -39.49
C VAL A 190 36.12 -3.98 -40.58
N GLU A 191 35.15 -4.59 -41.26
CA GLU A 191 35.37 -5.24 -42.55
C GLU A 191 34.70 -4.42 -43.67
N ILE A 192 35.32 -4.55 -44.83
CA ILE A 192 35.37 -3.66 -46.00
C ILE A 192 34.15 -3.85 -46.91
#